data_AF-A0A1C3HP91-F1
#
_entry.id   AF-A0A1C3HP91-F1
#
_cell.length_a   1.000
_cell.length_b   1.000
_cell.length_c   1.000
_cell.angle_alpha   90.00
_cell.angle_beta   90.00
_cell.angle_gamma   90.00
#
_symmetry.space_group_name_H-M   'P 1'
#
loop_
_entity.id
_entity.type
_entity.pdbx_description
1 polymer ?
#
loop_
_entity_poly.entity_id
_entity_poly.type
_entity_poly.pdbx_seq_one_letter_code
_entity_poly.pdbx_strand_id
1 'polypeptide(L)'
;MHQRLYIEKRPEYADDHALTERLKTRLDLAGLQRVRRLAVYDLYDCPAELLDLAVSRVFTDPVTDRTRDALPEADYTLVIEPLPGQYDQRADSAGQCLRLLDDAFAPTVVTSAIAWLFEGNLDDAAKEKLRAHLINPIDSREKNLADTSLPPHHAASPVPRYDGFRALDGDGLAAWHAAHGLAMTPADLAHIQHYYQAEGRDPSETEIRVLDTYWSDHCRHTTFATQLHDIRFPDSAFGQALAADYADYRAQREAVYGEAAAARPDTLMELATIDAKHRRATGGLQDVEVSAEINACSVYVDVDEDGKTRPWLLQFKNETHNHPTEIEPYGGAATCIGGAIRDPLSGRAYVYQAMRISGSADPREPYAATLPGKLPQAVIAEGAAAGASSYGNQIGLATGQIVEYYHEGFKAKHMEVGAVVAAVPAENVRRDTPQAGDATLTHNRIGRHIARVATTVVANNHSPWLADCQIGEAHDVNFSHGEGRFAASDAVLKTLIKNGQIAFQYASPSDLMPSMKPQHNPNGSLHAIEGITSICGRILGKMGHSERHQPFGQQNYPDFRAQPIIAAGIKAFK
;
A
#
# COMPACT_ATOMS: atom_id res chain seq x y z
N MET A 1 16.68 24.91 -13.41
CA MET A 1 16.38 26.18 -12.68
C MET A 1 15.67 25.81 -11.38
N HIS A 2 16.04 26.40 -10.24
CA HIS A 2 15.34 26.19 -8.96
C HIS A 2 14.37 27.36 -8.72
N GLN A 3 13.14 27.04 -8.37
CA GLN A 3 12.11 28.00 -7.97
C GLN A 3 11.45 27.53 -6.69
N ARG A 4 11.36 28.40 -5.69
CA ARG A 4 10.61 28.15 -4.46
C ARG A 4 9.29 28.91 -4.48
N LEU A 5 8.23 28.26 -4.04
CA LEU A 5 6.89 28.84 -3.89
C LEU A 5 6.47 28.81 -2.43
N TYR A 6 5.78 29.86 -1.99
CA TYR A 6 5.18 29.96 -0.67
C TYR A 6 3.68 30.19 -0.84
N ILE A 7 2.87 29.23 -0.39
CA ILE A 7 1.42 29.25 -0.52
C ILE A 7 0.80 29.40 0.87
N GLU A 8 0.10 30.51 1.09
CA GLU A 8 -0.55 30.81 2.36
C GLU A 8 -2.07 30.82 2.18
N LYS A 9 -2.80 30.20 3.10
CA LYS A 9 -4.25 30.37 3.20
C LYS A 9 -4.58 31.83 3.46
N ARG A 10 -5.64 32.36 2.83
CA ARG A 10 -6.11 33.71 3.17
C ARG A 10 -6.65 33.72 4.61
N PRO A 11 -6.52 34.83 5.35
CA PRO A 11 -6.89 34.90 6.76
C PRO A 11 -8.32 34.42 7.07
N GLU A 12 -9.27 34.65 6.17
CA GLU A 12 -10.67 34.25 6.29
C GLU A 12 -10.92 32.73 6.16
N TYR A 13 -9.95 31.99 5.60
CA TYR A 13 -10.01 30.52 5.44
C TYR A 13 -8.95 29.79 6.29
N ALA A 14 -8.09 30.54 6.99
CA ALA A 14 -7.04 29.99 7.82
C ALA A 14 -7.59 29.56 9.20
N ASP A 15 -7.04 28.49 9.76
CA ASP A 15 -7.35 28.00 11.10
C ASP A 15 -6.35 28.49 12.17
N ASP A 16 -5.63 29.59 11.88
CA ASP A 16 -4.55 30.18 12.69
C ASP A 16 -4.92 30.28 14.18
N HIS A 17 -6.11 30.80 14.50
CA HIS A 17 -6.54 30.98 15.89
C HIS A 17 -6.71 29.65 16.63
N ALA A 18 -7.43 28.69 16.03
CA ALA A 18 -7.65 27.37 16.63
C ALA A 18 -6.33 26.61 16.78
N LEU A 19 -5.42 26.75 15.83
CA LEU A 19 -4.08 26.17 15.88
C LEU A 19 -3.23 26.81 16.99
N THR A 20 -3.27 28.13 17.12
CA THR A 20 -2.56 28.88 18.16
C THR A 20 -3.00 28.46 19.54
N GLU A 21 -4.30 28.50 19.83
CA GLU A 21 -4.83 28.14 21.15
C GLU A 21 -4.56 26.68 21.51
N ARG A 22 -4.61 25.80 20.52
CA ARG A 22 -4.28 24.38 20.68
C ARG A 22 -2.82 24.18 21.09
N LEU A 23 -1.87 24.74 20.36
CA LEU A 23 -0.45 24.61 20.67
C LEU A 23 -0.09 25.31 21.99
N LYS A 24 -0.66 26.50 22.20
CA LYS A 24 -0.52 27.27 23.44
C LYS A 24 -0.92 26.47 24.67
N THR A 25 -2.10 25.85 24.62
CA THR A 25 -2.65 25.06 25.72
C THR A 25 -1.88 23.75 25.91
N ARG A 26 -1.57 23.03 24.83
CA ARG A 26 -0.93 21.69 24.90
C ARG A 26 0.49 21.73 25.42
N LEU A 27 1.24 22.74 25.00
CA LEU A 27 2.68 22.85 25.28
C LEU A 27 2.98 23.83 26.42
N ASP A 28 1.94 24.42 27.02
CA ASP A 28 2.04 25.43 28.07
C ASP A 28 2.93 26.60 27.62
N LEU A 29 2.52 27.28 26.55
CA LEU A 29 3.28 28.36 25.89
C LEU A 29 2.58 29.71 26.05
N ALA A 30 2.57 30.24 27.28
CA ALA A 30 1.88 31.50 27.59
C ALA A 30 2.25 32.68 26.67
N GLY A 31 3.52 32.72 26.22
CA GLY A 31 4.06 33.74 25.33
C GLY A 31 3.67 33.62 23.85
N LEU A 32 3.08 32.49 23.41
CA LEU A 32 2.62 32.29 22.04
C LEU A 32 1.37 33.15 21.76
N GLN A 33 1.42 33.95 20.69
CA GLN A 33 0.36 34.89 20.32
C GLN A 33 -0.31 34.51 19.00
N ARG A 34 0.44 34.00 18.02
CA ARG A 34 -0.09 33.58 16.74
C ARG A 34 0.74 32.49 16.08
N VAL A 35 0.07 31.59 15.39
CA VAL A 35 0.67 30.57 14.52
C VAL A 35 0.09 30.70 13.13
N ARG A 36 0.96 30.69 12.12
CA ARG A 36 0.60 30.62 10.69
C ARG A 36 1.27 29.42 10.03
N ARG A 37 0.62 28.87 9.00
CA ARG A 37 1.17 27.79 8.18
C ARG A 37 1.20 28.17 6.71
N LEU A 38 2.30 27.83 6.05
CA LEU A 38 2.45 27.99 4.60
C LEU A 38 2.91 26.66 4.01
N ALA A 39 2.33 26.27 2.87
CA ALA A 39 2.92 25.23 2.06
C ALA A 39 4.12 25.81 1.31
N VAL A 40 5.23 25.09 1.32
CA VAL A 40 6.46 25.43 0.62
C VAL A 40 6.69 24.37 -0.45
N TYR A 41 6.92 24.80 -1.68
CA TYR A 41 7.27 23.90 -2.78
C TYR A 41 8.61 24.34 -3.36
N ASP A 42 9.53 23.39 -3.55
CA ASP A 42 10.68 23.59 -4.41
C ASP A 42 10.45 22.87 -5.73
N LEU A 43 10.56 23.62 -6.82
CA LEU A 43 10.51 23.13 -8.18
C LEU A 43 11.90 23.20 -8.77
N TYR A 44 12.37 22.08 -9.30
CA TYR A 44 13.62 21.97 -10.02
C TYR A 44 13.31 21.64 -11.47
N ASP A 45 13.99 22.33 -12.38
CA ASP A 45 13.85 22.14 -13.83
C ASP A 45 12.39 22.32 -14.30
N CYS A 46 11.74 23.33 -13.72
CA CYS A 46 10.45 23.88 -14.14
C CYS A 46 10.66 24.81 -15.36
N PRO A 47 9.90 24.64 -16.46
CA PRO A 47 9.90 25.57 -17.59
C PRO A 47 9.43 26.97 -17.14
N ALA A 48 10.30 27.97 -17.31
CA ALA A 48 10.05 29.32 -16.78
C ALA A 48 8.80 29.96 -17.39
N GLU A 49 8.55 29.72 -18.67
CA GLU A 49 7.39 30.20 -19.42
C GLU A 49 6.05 29.60 -18.96
N LEU A 50 6.08 28.48 -18.24
CA LEU A 50 4.89 27.80 -17.72
C LEU A 50 4.71 27.97 -16.20
N LEU A 51 5.65 28.65 -15.52
CA LEU A 51 5.64 28.77 -14.06
C LEU A 51 4.34 29.41 -13.54
N ASP A 52 3.89 30.52 -14.14
CA ASP A 52 2.67 31.20 -13.71
C ASP A 52 1.42 30.33 -13.89
N LEU A 53 1.40 29.51 -14.95
CA LEU A 53 0.31 28.57 -15.19
C LEU A 53 0.35 27.44 -14.16
N ALA A 54 1.52 26.88 -13.87
CA ALA A 54 1.71 25.86 -12.83
C ALA A 54 1.26 26.37 -11.47
N VAL A 55 1.69 27.57 -11.07
CA VAL A 55 1.29 28.20 -9.80
C VAL A 55 -0.22 28.30 -9.71
N SER A 56 -0.87 28.89 -10.71
CA SER A 56 -2.32 29.17 -10.70
C SER A 56 -3.22 27.94 -10.84
N ARG A 57 -2.72 26.83 -11.40
CA ARG A 57 -3.52 25.61 -11.69
C ARG A 57 -3.21 24.44 -10.78
N VAL A 58 -1.99 24.36 -10.23
CA VAL A 58 -1.54 23.20 -9.45
C VAL A 58 -1.30 23.55 -7.98
N PHE A 59 -0.64 24.68 -7.71
CA PHE A 59 -0.15 24.97 -6.36
C PHE A 59 -1.06 25.86 -5.52
N THR A 60 -1.95 26.63 -6.15
CA THR A 60 -2.86 27.53 -5.43
C THR A 60 -4.31 27.31 -5.78
N ASP A 61 -5.16 27.28 -4.75
CA ASP A 61 -6.58 27.52 -4.92
C ASP A 61 -6.83 29.05 -4.99
N PRO A 62 -7.33 29.59 -6.12
CA PRO A 62 -7.49 31.04 -6.29
C PRO A 62 -8.57 31.66 -5.39
N VAL A 63 -9.42 30.85 -4.76
CA VAL A 63 -10.42 31.30 -3.79
C VAL A 63 -9.80 31.35 -2.41
N THR A 64 -9.13 30.27 -1.99
CA THR A 64 -8.72 30.11 -0.57
C THR A 64 -7.29 30.47 -0.26
N ASP A 65 -6.42 30.56 -1.27
CA ASP A 65 -4.99 30.75 -1.09
C ASP A 65 -4.49 32.08 -1.69
N ARG A 66 -3.26 32.43 -1.32
CA ARG A 66 -2.44 33.48 -1.92
C ARG A 66 -0.99 33.01 -2.03
N THR A 67 -0.32 33.41 -3.10
CA THR A 67 1.13 33.25 -3.26
C THR A 67 1.88 34.33 -2.49
N ARG A 68 3.09 34.00 -2.03
CA ARG A 68 4.04 34.97 -1.46
C ARG A 68 5.38 34.88 -2.17
N ASP A 69 5.99 36.04 -2.41
CA ASP A 69 7.32 36.13 -3.03
C ASP A 69 8.43 35.67 -2.08
N ALA A 70 8.20 35.79 -0.77
CA ALA A 70 9.12 35.38 0.28
C ALA A 70 8.34 34.83 1.48
N LEU A 71 9.03 34.06 2.32
CA LEU A 71 8.49 33.63 3.59
C LEU A 71 8.25 34.86 4.48
N PRO A 72 7.04 35.06 5.03
CA PRO A 72 6.78 36.17 5.92
C PRO A 72 7.67 36.12 7.18
N GLU A 73 8.06 37.28 7.70
CA GLU A 73 8.77 37.37 8.98
C GLU A 73 7.89 36.90 10.14
N ALA A 74 8.53 36.28 11.13
CA ALA A 74 7.95 35.82 12.39
C ALA A 74 9.06 35.73 13.46
N ASP A 75 8.69 35.76 14.75
CA ASP A 75 9.65 35.68 15.87
C ASP A 75 10.41 34.35 15.91
N TYR A 76 9.74 33.28 15.47
CA TYR A 76 10.34 31.97 15.26
C TYR A 76 9.72 31.29 14.04
N THR A 77 10.55 30.66 13.21
CA THR A 77 10.12 29.94 12.01
C THR A 77 10.69 28.54 12.02
N LEU A 78 9.86 27.54 11.74
CA LEU A 78 10.25 26.16 11.56
C LEU A 78 9.71 25.65 10.22
N VAL A 79 10.58 25.22 9.31
CA VAL A 79 10.15 24.60 8.04
C VAL A 79 10.40 23.12 8.11
N ILE A 80 9.37 22.32 7.88
CA ILE A 80 9.40 20.87 8.07
C ILE A 80 9.18 20.19 6.73
N GLU A 81 10.09 19.29 6.34
CA GLU A 81 10.00 18.48 5.12
C GLU A 81 10.07 16.98 5.45
N PRO A 82 9.55 16.10 4.58
CA PRO A 82 9.76 14.66 4.72
C PRO A 82 11.25 14.28 4.71
N LEU A 83 11.60 13.19 5.39
CA LEU A 83 12.97 12.64 5.31
C LEU A 83 13.32 12.23 3.88
N PRO A 84 14.61 12.28 3.47
CA PRO A 84 15.03 11.74 2.19
C PRO A 84 14.63 10.26 2.05
N GLY A 85 13.98 9.92 0.95
CA GLY A 85 13.45 8.57 0.70
C GLY A 85 12.06 8.31 1.28
N GLN A 86 11.54 9.18 2.14
CA GLN A 86 10.15 9.14 2.57
C GLN A 86 9.24 9.54 1.40
N TYR A 87 8.11 8.84 1.25
CA TYR A 87 7.15 9.16 0.21
C TYR A 87 6.46 10.50 0.49
N ASP A 88 6.74 11.51 -0.34
CA ASP A 88 6.07 12.81 -0.31
C ASP A 88 4.84 12.79 -1.25
N GLN A 89 3.68 12.42 -0.69
CA GLN A 89 2.42 12.37 -1.43
C GLN A 89 2.03 13.73 -2.06
N ARG A 90 2.37 14.84 -1.39
CA ARG A 90 2.00 16.18 -1.86
C ARG A 90 2.86 16.58 -3.06
N ALA A 91 4.16 16.31 -3.00
CA ALA A 91 5.05 16.53 -4.13
C ALA A 91 4.72 15.61 -5.31
N ASP A 92 4.42 14.33 -5.06
CA ASP A 92 4.04 13.39 -6.13
C ASP A 92 2.73 13.83 -6.82
N SER A 93 1.71 14.17 -6.05
CA SER A 93 0.44 14.68 -6.59
C SER A 93 0.64 15.95 -7.41
N ALA A 94 1.46 16.89 -6.92
CA ALA A 94 1.80 18.11 -7.67
C ALA A 94 2.53 17.77 -8.98
N GLY A 95 3.51 16.87 -8.95
CA GLY A 95 4.22 16.41 -10.14
C GLY A 95 3.30 15.74 -11.16
N GLN A 96 2.33 14.94 -10.72
CA GLN A 96 1.29 14.37 -11.59
C GLN A 96 0.43 15.46 -12.23
N CYS A 97 -0.05 16.43 -11.45
CA CYS A 97 -0.85 17.55 -11.96
C CYS A 97 -0.08 18.41 -12.96
N LEU A 98 1.22 18.66 -12.73
CA LEU A 98 2.06 19.38 -13.68
C LEU A 98 2.18 18.65 -15.02
N ARG A 99 2.37 17.32 -14.98
CA ARG A 99 2.40 16.49 -16.20
C ARG A 99 1.05 16.42 -16.93
N LEU A 100 -0.07 16.60 -16.22
CA LEU A 100 -1.39 16.73 -16.84
C LEU A 100 -1.61 18.11 -17.46
N LEU A 101 -0.93 19.14 -16.96
CA LEU A 101 -1.05 20.51 -17.42
C LEU A 101 -0.27 20.72 -18.72
N ASP A 102 0.98 20.24 -18.78
CA ASP A 102 1.82 20.30 -19.98
C ASP A 102 2.97 19.26 -19.89
N ASP A 103 3.29 18.63 -21.02
CA ASP A 103 4.36 17.63 -21.10
C ASP A 103 5.76 18.22 -20.85
N ALA A 104 5.94 19.54 -21.03
CA ALA A 104 7.20 20.22 -20.75
C ALA A 104 7.63 20.12 -19.27
N PHE A 105 6.72 19.77 -18.35
CA PHE A 105 7.03 19.49 -16.95
C PHE A 105 7.60 18.09 -16.69
N ALA A 106 7.77 17.24 -17.71
CA ALA A 106 8.34 15.89 -17.54
C ALA A 106 9.67 15.84 -16.76
N PRO A 107 10.65 16.75 -16.93
CA PRO A 107 11.88 16.75 -16.13
C PRO A 107 11.73 17.43 -14.77
N THR A 108 10.58 18.08 -14.49
CA THR A 108 10.39 18.86 -13.27
C THR A 108 10.31 17.95 -12.05
N VAL A 109 11.19 18.21 -11.08
CA VAL A 109 11.15 17.58 -9.77
C VAL A 109 10.51 18.53 -8.78
N VAL A 110 9.55 18.03 -7.99
CA VAL A 110 8.88 18.78 -6.94
C VAL A 110 9.29 18.19 -5.59
N THR A 111 9.53 19.05 -4.61
CA THR A 111 9.54 18.65 -3.19
C THR A 111 8.61 19.57 -2.41
N SER A 112 8.04 19.09 -1.31
CA SER A 112 7.14 19.87 -0.48
C SER A 112 7.60 19.96 0.98
N ALA A 113 7.19 21.02 1.64
CA ALA A 113 7.42 21.27 3.06
C ALA A 113 6.29 22.14 3.62
N ILE A 114 6.18 22.20 4.95
CA ILE A 114 5.26 23.11 5.64
C ILE A 114 6.09 24.06 6.50
N ALA A 115 5.97 25.36 6.25
CA ALA A 115 6.53 26.39 7.10
C ALA A 115 5.54 26.75 8.20
N TRP A 116 6.01 26.71 9.44
CA TRP A 116 5.33 27.12 10.65
C TRP A 116 5.95 28.43 11.14
N LEU A 117 5.13 29.47 11.21
CA LEU A 117 5.53 30.81 11.63
C LEU A 117 4.87 31.09 12.99
N PHE A 118 5.68 31.38 14.00
CA PHE A 118 5.24 31.64 15.36
C PHE A 118 5.54 33.09 15.74
N GLU A 119 4.52 33.79 16.23
CA GLU A 119 4.63 35.16 16.74
C GLU A 119 4.36 35.16 18.24
N GLY A 120 5.15 35.93 18.99
CA GLY A 120 5.09 36.04 20.44
C GLY A 120 6.44 35.98 21.15
N ASN A 121 6.42 36.10 22.47
CA ASN A 121 7.64 36.04 23.29
C ASN A 121 7.99 34.58 23.61
N LEU A 122 8.81 33.97 22.74
CA LEU A 122 9.21 32.56 22.83
C LEU A 122 10.68 32.43 23.25
N ASP A 123 10.92 31.88 24.43
CA ASP A 123 12.26 31.48 24.87
C ASP A 123 12.71 30.18 24.17
N ASP A 124 13.96 29.78 24.38
CA ASP A 124 14.51 28.60 23.71
C ASP A 124 13.84 27.29 24.16
N ALA A 125 13.33 27.23 25.40
CA ALA A 125 12.56 26.10 25.88
C ALA A 125 11.20 25.97 25.16
N ALA A 126 10.53 27.09 24.90
CA ALA A 126 9.31 27.14 24.11
C ALA A 126 9.54 26.70 22.66
N LYS A 127 10.63 27.16 22.03
CA LYS A 127 11.00 26.77 20.66
C LYS A 127 11.28 25.27 20.57
N GLU A 128 11.98 24.70 21.54
CA GLU A 128 12.27 23.26 21.56
C GLU A 128 11.00 22.42 21.77
N LYS A 129 10.08 22.85 22.65
CA LYS A 129 8.76 22.20 22.79
C LYS A 129 7.99 22.18 21.48
N LEU A 130 7.98 23.28 20.72
CA LEU A 130 7.34 23.36 19.40
C LEU A 130 8.03 22.42 18.40
N ARG A 131 9.37 22.42 18.37
CA ARG A 131 10.16 21.56 17.47
C ARG A 131 9.93 20.08 17.73
N ALA A 132 10.04 19.65 18.99
CA ALA A 132 9.82 18.27 19.41
C ALA A 132 8.36 17.80 19.22
N HIS A 133 7.39 18.73 19.24
CA HIS A 133 5.99 18.40 18.99
C HIS A 133 5.67 18.24 17.50
N LEU A 134 6.27 19.07 16.64
CA LEU A 134 5.90 19.16 15.22
C LEU A 134 6.75 18.27 14.31
N ILE A 135 7.96 17.90 14.73
CA ILE A 135 8.83 17.00 13.96
C ILE A 135 8.75 15.60 14.55
N ASN A 136 8.25 14.65 13.76
CA ASN A 136 8.41 13.24 14.04
C ASN A 136 9.72 12.78 13.38
N PRO A 137 10.78 12.44 14.14
CA PRO A 137 12.09 12.12 13.59
C PRO A 137 12.12 10.86 12.72
N ILE A 138 11.02 10.11 12.67
CA ILE A 138 10.87 8.89 11.87
C ILE A 138 10.37 9.21 10.45
N ASP A 139 9.70 10.35 10.24
CA ASP A 139 9.12 10.70 8.94
C ASP A 139 9.56 12.06 8.38
N SER A 140 10.00 12.97 9.23
CA SER A 140 10.22 14.37 8.87
C SER A 140 11.45 14.96 9.55
N ARG A 141 11.93 16.06 8.97
CA ARG A 141 13.05 16.83 9.49
C ARG A 141 12.84 18.32 9.23
N GLU A 142 13.66 19.11 9.90
CA GLU A 142 13.78 20.53 9.61
C GLU A 142 14.48 20.75 8.26
N LYS A 143 13.86 21.57 7.41
CA LYS A 143 14.35 21.92 6.08
C LYS A 143 15.35 23.06 6.17
N ASN A 144 16.53 22.87 5.57
CA ASN A 144 17.46 23.97 5.32
C ASN A 144 17.02 24.77 4.09
N LEU A 145 16.40 25.94 4.30
CA LEU A 145 15.99 26.81 3.19
C LEU A 145 17.17 27.37 2.36
N ALA A 146 18.39 27.41 2.90
CA ALA A 146 19.54 27.84 2.11
C ALA A 146 19.98 26.78 1.08
N ASP A 147 19.58 25.52 1.28
CA ASP A 147 19.81 24.46 0.31
C ASP A 147 18.79 24.56 -0.83
N THR A 148 19.32 24.67 -2.03
CA THR A 148 18.58 24.74 -3.30
C THR A 148 19.09 23.69 -4.29
N SER A 149 19.82 22.69 -3.80
CA SER A 149 20.31 21.60 -4.62
C SER A 149 19.17 20.65 -5.00
N LEU A 150 19.22 20.15 -6.25
CA LEU A 150 18.31 19.11 -6.70
C LEU A 150 18.53 17.86 -5.82
N PRO A 151 17.47 17.26 -5.24
CA PRO A 151 17.62 16.03 -4.47
C PRO A 151 18.35 14.95 -5.27
N PRO A 152 19.39 14.32 -4.70
CA PRO A 152 20.21 13.38 -5.43
C PRO A 152 19.40 12.12 -5.79
N HIS A 153 19.45 11.73 -7.06
CA HIS A 153 18.99 10.41 -7.48
C HIS A 153 20.09 9.38 -7.23
N HIS A 154 19.91 8.51 -6.24
CA HIS A 154 20.86 7.42 -5.97
C HIS A 154 20.64 6.27 -6.94
N ALA A 155 21.70 5.81 -7.60
CA ALA A 155 21.65 4.56 -8.35
C ALA A 155 21.44 3.39 -7.38
N ALA A 156 20.68 2.38 -7.80
CA ALA A 156 20.48 1.18 -6.99
C ALA A 156 21.83 0.48 -6.76
N SER A 157 22.16 0.24 -5.48
CA SER A 157 23.32 -0.56 -5.09
C SER A 157 23.08 -2.04 -5.41
N PRO A 158 24.14 -2.82 -5.76
CA PRO A 158 24.04 -4.26 -5.83
C PRO A 158 23.60 -4.87 -4.49
N VAL A 159 22.75 -5.89 -4.52
CA VAL A 159 22.32 -6.62 -3.32
C VAL A 159 23.51 -7.36 -2.70
N PRO A 160 23.82 -7.16 -1.41
CA PRO A 160 24.90 -7.87 -0.73
C PRO A 160 24.71 -9.39 -0.71
N ARG A 161 25.83 -10.12 -0.69
CA ARG A 161 25.88 -11.56 -0.38
C ARG A 161 26.54 -11.78 0.96
N TYR A 162 26.05 -12.75 1.71
CA TYR A 162 26.61 -13.11 3.01
C TYR A 162 27.63 -14.24 2.87
N ASP A 163 28.76 -13.92 2.25
CA ASP A 163 29.83 -14.88 2.03
C ASP A 163 30.32 -15.48 3.36
N GLY A 164 30.47 -16.81 3.40
CA GLY A 164 30.87 -17.53 4.61
C GLY A 164 29.75 -17.85 5.59
N PHE A 165 28.50 -17.45 5.31
CA PHE A 165 27.33 -17.77 6.13
C PHE A 165 27.20 -19.28 6.41
N ARG A 166 27.41 -20.12 5.39
CA ARG A 166 27.35 -21.59 5.54
C ARG A 166 28.42 -22.18 6.47
N ALA A 167 29.51 -21.46 6.69
CA ALA A 167 30.66 -21.92 7.46
C ALA A 167 30.63 -21.46 8.93
N LEU A 168 29.66 -20.61 9.30
CA LEU A 168 29.49 -20.19 10.69
C LEU A 168 29.15 -21.41 11.56
N ASP A 169 29.83 -21.55 12.69
CA ASP A 169 29.47 -22.48 13.75
C ASP A 169 28.30 -21.93 14.59
N GLY A 170 27.88 -22.68 15.62
CA GLY A 170 26.71 -22.28 16.43
C GLY A 170 26.86 -20.92 17.09
N ASP A 171 28.04 -20.62 17.64
CA ASP A 171 28.33 -19.33 18.28
C ASP A 171 28.43 -18.20 17.24
N GLY A 172 29.09 -18.47 16.11
CA GLY A 172 29.19 -17.54 14.99
C GLY A 172 27.81 -17.20 14.40
N LEU A 173 26.92 -18.17 14.29
CA LEU A 173 25.57 -17.98 13.77
C LEU A 173 24.70 -17.16 14.74
N ALA A 174 24.83 -17.40 16.05
CA ALA A 174 24.13 -16.61 17.07
C ALA A 174 24.62 -15.15 17.10
N ALA A 175 25.93 -14.92 17.02
CA ALA A 175 26.49 -13.57 16.92
C ALA A 175 26.03 -12.86 15.63
N TRP A 176 26.00 -13.60 14.52
CA TRP A 176 25.53 -13.08 13.23
C TRP A 176 24.05 -12.71 13.27
N HIS A 177 23.19 -13.56 13.87
CA HIS A 177 21.77 -13.29 14.09
C HIS A 177 21.55 -11.96 14.84
N ALA A 178 22.23 -11.79 15.98
CA ALA A 178 22.13 -10.59 16.80
C ALA A 178 22.63 -9.34 16.05
N ALA A 179 23.74 -9.45 15.31
CA ALA A 179 24.30 -8.34 14.55
C ALA A 179 23.37 -7.85 13.42
N HIS A 180 22.55 -8.73 12.84
CA HIS A 180 21.62 -8.37 11.76
C HIS A 180 20.22 -7.99 12.26
N GLY A 181 19.96 -8.09 13.56
CA GLY A 181 18.70 -7.70 14.20
C GLY A 181 17.50 -8.49 13.68
N LEU A 182 17.68 -9.80 13.44
CA LEU A 182 16.65 -10.65 12.84
C LEU A 182 15.55 -10.99 13.84
N ALA A 183 14.30 -10.98 13.36
CA ALA A 183 13.11 -11.31 14.14
C ALA A 183 12.89 -12.83 14.31
N MET A 184 13.33 -13.64 13.34
CA MET A 184 13.26 -15.11 13.43
C MET A 184 14.09 -15.63 14.61
N THR A 185 13.85 -16.87 15.06
CA THR A 185 14.65 -17.45 16.15
C THR A 185 16.05 -17.91 15.68
N PRO A 186 17.03 -18.07 16.59
CA PRO A 186 18.32 -18.69 16.22
C PRO A 186 18.18 -20.10 15.62
N ALA A 187 17.17 -20.86 16.05
CA ALA A 187 16.89 -22.19 15.50
C ALA A 187 16.36 -22.12 14.06
N ASP A 188 15.51 -21.13 13.76
CA ASP A 188 15.05 -20.85 12.40
C ASP A 188 16.24 -20.49 11.49
N LEU A 189 17.16 -19.63 11.97
CA LEU A 189 18.35 -19.26 11.21
C LEU A 189 19.28 -20.47 10.96
N ALA A 190 19.44 -21.35 11.94
CA ALA A 190 20.20 -22.60 11.77
C ALA A 190 19.56 -23.53 10.71
N HIS A 191 18.23 -23.60 10.67
CA HIS A 191 17.52 -24.33 9.63
C HIS A 191 17.78 -23.73 8.23
N ILE A 192 17.76 -22.40 8.12
CA ILE A 192 18.07 -21.68 6.88
C ILE A 192 19.53 -21.92 6.47
N GLN A 193 20.48 -21.91 7.42
CA GLN A 193 21.88 -22.25 7.15
C GLN A 193 22.02 -23.66 6.58
N HIS A 194 21.30 -24.63 7.13
CA HIS A 194 21.30 -26.00 6.62
C HIS A 194 20.78 -26.10 5.19
N TYR A 195 19.71 -25.36 4.86
CA TYR A 195 19.21 -25.26 3.49
C TYR A 195 20.30 -24.73 2.53
N TYR A 196 20.97 -23.63 2.87
CA TYR A 196 22.02 -23.06 2.02
C TYR A 196 23.28 -23.94 1.93
N GLN A 197 23.60 -24.70 2.98
CA GLN A 197 24.63 -25.73 2.93
C GLN A 197 24.29 -26.81 1.89
N ALA A 198 23.05 -27.28 1.86
CA ALA A 198 22.58 -28.27 0.88
C ALA A 198 22.56 -27.72 -0.57
N GLU A 199 22.16 -26.46 -0.74
CA GLU A 199 22.18 -25.78 -2.05
C GLU A 199 23.60 -25.45 -2.55
N GLY A 200 24.62 -25.54 -1.68
CA GLY A 200 26.01 -25.28 -2.05
C GLY A 200 26.34 -23.81 -2.33
N ARG A 201 25.50 -22.86 -1.89
CA ARG A 201 25.71 -21.42 -2.08
C ARG A 201 25.34 -20.60 -0.85
N ASP A 202 26.02 -19.48 -0.64
CA ASP A 202 25.66 -18.52 0.41
C ASP A 202 24.45 -17.65 -0.01
N PRO A 203 23.60 -17.23 0.93
CA PRO A 203 22.43 -16.41 0.65
C PRO A 203 22.80 -14.96 0.30
N SER A 204 21.90 -14.30 -0.41
CA SER A 204 21.84 -12.85 -0.53
C SER A 204 21.13 -12.22 0.68
N GLU A 205 21.35 -10.92 0.88
CA GLU A 205 20.62 -10.16 1.89
C GLU A 205 19.11 -10.26 1.70
N THR A 206 18.63 -10.10 0.45
CA THR A 206 17.20 -10.19 0.14
C THR A 206 16.60 -11.52 0.58
N GLU A 207 17.27 -12.64 0.32
CA GLU A 207 16.76 -13.96 0.71
C GLU A 207 16.61 -14.10 2.23
N ILE A 208 17.60 -13.63 3.01
CA ILE A 208 17.49 -13.66 4.48
C ILE A 208 16.40 -12.71 4.96
N ARG A 209 16.32 -11.48 4.44
CA ARG A 209 15.33 -10.48 4.89
C ARG A 209 13.90 -10.90 4.56
N VAL A 210 13.69 -11.55 3.42
CA VAL A 210 12.40 -12.15 3.04
C VAL A 210 12.01 -13.21 4.07
N LEU A 211 12.90 -14.18 4.34
CA LEU A 211 12.63 -15.24 5.30
C LEU A 211 12.37 -14.67 6.71
N ASP A 212 13.16 -13.68 7.14
CA ASP A 212 13.00 -13.01 8.44
C ASP A 212 11.63 -12.36 8.60
N THR A 213 11.17 -11.68 7.54
CA THR A 213 9.85 -11.05 7.54
C THR A 213 8.74 -12.10 7.65
N TYR A 214 8.76 -13.12 6.80
CA TYR A 214 7.71 -14.15 6.77
C TYR A 214 7.72 -15.06 8.00
N TRP A 215 8.86 -15.22 8.66
CA TRP A 215 9.02 -16.08 9.82
C TRP A 215 8.98 -15.32 11.15
N SER A 216 8.72 -14.01 11.09
CA SER A 216 8.38 -13.21 12.26
C SER A 216 7.08 -13.69 12.92
N ASP A 217 6.90 -13.38 14.21
CA ASP A 217 5.68 -13.72 14.95
C ASP A 217 4.40 -13.16 14.30
N HIS A 218 4.50 -11.96 13.70
CA HIS A 218 3.37 -11.31 13.02
C HIS A 218 2.85 -12.13 11.83
N CYS A 219 3.74 -12.74 11.04
CA CYS A 219 3.35 -13.52 9.87
C CYS A 219 3.05 -15.00 10.21
N ARG A 220 3.86 -15.60 11.08
CA ARG A 220 3.76 -17.03 11.42
C ARG A 220 2.81 -17.32 12.59
N HIS A 221 2.39 -16.29 13.33
CA HIS A 221 1.51 -16.38 14.50
C HIS A 221 2.05 -17.34 15.58
N THR A 222 3.37 -17.30 15.83
CA THR A 222 4.04 -18.25 16.74
C THR A 222 3.52 -18.15 18.18
N THR A 223 3.22 -16.95 18.66
CA THR A 223 2.59 -16.69 19.97
C THR A 223 1.23 -17.38 20.05
N PHE A 224 0.41 -17.30 19.01
CA PHE A 224 -0.90 -17.94 18.99
C PHE A 224 -0.82 -19.46 18.87
N ALA A 225 0.24 -19.98 18.24
CA ALA A 225 0.52 -21.40 18.09
C ALA A 225 1.28 -22.01 19.28
N THR A 226 1.70 -21.19 20.26
CA THR A 226 2.46 -21.66 21.42
C THR A 226 1.57 -22.54 22.30
N GLN A 227 2.13 -23.69 22.73
CA GLN A 227 1.43 -24.60 23.63
C GLN A 227 1.26 -23.95 25.00
N LEU A 228 0.02 -23.91 25.46
CA LEU A 228 -0.33 -23.44 26.79
C LEU A 228 -0.13 -24.57 27.79
N HIS A 229 0.63 -24.27 28.84
CA HIS A 229 0.80 -25.13 30.01
C HIS A 229 0.16 -24.45 31.23
N ASP A 230 -0.25 -25.24 32.23
CA ASP A 230 -0.72 -24.74 33.53
C ASP A 230 -1.87 -23.71 33.46
N ILE A 231 -2.92 -23.98 32.70
CA ILE A 231 -4.08 -23.09 32.56
C ILE A 231 -4.84 -23.00 33.90
N ARG A 232 -4.91 -21.78 34.44
CA ARG A 232 -5.56 -21.46 35.72
C ARG A 232 -6.47 -20.24 35.55
N PHE A 233 -7.59 -20.25 36.26
CA PHE A 233 -8.55 -19.15 36.25
C PHE A 233 -8.62 -18.48 37.63
N PRO A 234 -8.82 -17.16 37.72
CA PRO A 234 -8.89 -16.47 38.99
C PRO A 234 -10.15 -16.86 39.78
N ASP A 235 -10.06 -16.90 41.11
CA ASP A 235 -11.22 -17.18 41.97
C ASP A 235 -12.14 -15.94 42.05
N SER A 236 -12.97 -15.79 41.03
CA SER A 236 -13.90 -14.67 40.83
C SER A 236 -15.04 -15.11 39.93
N ALA A 237 -16.15 -14.36 39.90
CA ALA A 237 -17.25 -14.62 38.96
C ALA A 237 -16.77 -14.63 37.49
N PHE A 238 -15.84 -13.74 37.15
CA PHE A 238 -15.23 -13.70 35.82
C PHE A 238 -14.38 -14.95 35.53
N GLY A 239 -13.55 -15.38 36.49
CA GLY A 239 -12.76 -16.60 36.31
C GLY A 239 -13.61 -17.88 36.27
N GLN A 240 -14.74 -17.92 36.97
CA GLN A 240 -15.72 -19.00 36.84
C GLN A 240 -16.35 -19.05 35.45
N ALA A 241 -16.66 -17.90 34.85
CA ALA A 241 -17.13 -17.82 33.46
C ALA A 241 -16.05 -18.31 32.48
N LEU A 242 -14.80 -17.85 32.62
CA LEU A 242 -13.69 -18.32 31.80
C LEU A 242 -13.43 -19.83 31.93
N ALA A 243 -13.56 -20.38 33.14
CA ALA A 243 -13.42 -21.80 33.37
C ALA A 243 -14.53 -22.61 32.68
N ALA A 244 -15.76 -22.08 32.67
CA ALA A 244 -16.88 -22.67 31.94
C ALA A 244 -16.66 -22.63 30.42
N ASP A 245 -16.23 -21.48 29.88
CA ASP A 245 -15.90 -21.33 28.46
C ASP A 245 -14.76 -22.28 28.05
N TYR A 246 -13.75 -22.44 28.90
CA TYR A 246 -12.66 -23.37 28.66
C TYR A 246 -13.11 -24.84 28.71
N ALA A 247 -14.04 -25.19 29.61
CA ALA A 247 -14.62 -26.53 29.64
C ALA A 247 -15.44 -26.83 28.38
N ASP A 248 -16.23 -25.85 27.89
CA ASP A 248 -16.96 -25.96 26.62
C ASP A 248 -16.01 -26.12 25.44
N TYR A 249 -14.95 -25.30 25.38
CA TYR A 249 -13.84 -25.45 24.43
C TYR A 249 -13.31 -26.90 24.39
N ARG A 250 -13.00 -27.47 25.56
CA ARG A 250 -12.48 -28.84 25.66
C ARG A 250 -13.48 -29.88 25.14
N ALA A 251 -14.75 -29.74 25.48
CA ALA A 251 -15.81 -30.62 24.99
C ALA A 251 -15.95 -30.52 23.45
N GLN A 252 -15.92 -29.32 22.89
CA GLN A 252 -15.94 -29.12 21.43
C GLN A 252 -14.72 -29.75 20.74
N ARG A 253 -13.52 -29.66 21.33
CA ARG A 253 -12.33 -30.34 20.81
C ARG A 253 -12.49 -31.85 20.77
N GLU A 254 -13.00 -32.44 21.84
CA GLU A 254 -13.25 -33.88 21.89
C GLU A 254 -14.30 -34.30 20.85
N ALA A 255 -15.36 -33.51 20.67
CA ALA A 255 -16.37 -33.75 19.64
C ALA A 255 -15.80 -33.66 18.20
N VAL A 256 -14.89 -32.71 17.94
CA VAL A 256 -14.30 -32.51 16.60
C VAL A 256 -13.20 -33.51 16.28
N TYR A 257 -12.31 -33.79 17.23
CA TYR A 257 -11.09 -34.57 16.97
C TYR A 257 -11.14 -36.01 17.51
N GLY A 258 -12.12 -36.36 18.35
CA GLY A 258 -12.20 -37.66 19.00
C GLY A 258 -10.93 -38.00 19.79
N GLU A 259 -10.42 -39.21 19.62
CA GLU A 259 -9.20 -39.70 20.28
C GLU A 259 -7.95 -38.83 20.01
N ALA A 260 -7.91 -38.14 18.87
CA ALA A 260 -6.78 -37.28 18.53
C ALA A 260 -6.75 -35.98 19.35
N ALA A 261 -7.83 -35.60 20.05
CA ALA A 261 -7.89 -34.37 20.84
C ALA A 261 -6.78 -34.29 21.90
N ALA A 262 -6.47 -35.41 22.56
CA ALA A 262 -5.47 -35.47 23.63
C ALA A 262 -4.04 -35.23 23.15
N ALA A 263 -3.72 -35.58 21.90
CA ALA A 263 -2.40 -35.38 21.30
C ALA A 263 -2.20 -33.97 20.73
N ARG A 264 -3.27 -33.19 20.57
CA ARG A 264 -3.20 -31.83 20.02
C ARG A 264 -2.98 -30.82 21.17
N PRO A 265 -2.00 -29.91 21.07
CA PRO A 265 -1.75 -28.92 22.12
C PRO A 265 -2.92 -27.93 22.24
N ASP A 266 -3.17 -27.45 23.46
CA ASP A 266 -3.99 -26.26 23.69
C ASP A 266 -3.17 -25.04 23.30
N THR A 267 -3.70 -24.22 22.40
CA THR A 267 -3.05 -23.02 21.86
C THR A 267 -4.09 -21.93 21.68
N LEU A 268 -3.72 -20.65 21.71
CA LEU A 268 -4.67 -19.56 21.46
C LEU A 268 -5.32 -19.67 20.08
N MET A 269 -4.59 -20.19 19.08
CA MET A 269 -5.12 -20.47 17.75
C MET A 269 -6.20 -21.57 17.76
N GLU A 270 -6.01 -22.64 18.54
CA GLU A 270 -7.03 -23.68 18.69
C GLU A 270 -8.26 -23.15 19.45
N LEU A 271 -8.06 -22.35 20.51
CA LEU A 271 -9.17 -21.70 21.22
C LEU A 271 -9.99 -20.81 20.27
N ALA A 272 -9.34 -20.05 19.39
CA ALA A 272 -10.00 -19.15 18.45
C ALA A 272 -10.73 -19.87 17.31
N THR A 273 -10.31 -21.09 16.92
CA THR A 273 -10.81 -21.75 15.70
C THR A 273 -11.74 -22.93 15.95
N ILE A 274 -11.82 -23.44 17.18
CA ILE A 274 -12.55 -24.68 17.46
C ILE A 274 -14.06 -24.57 17.30
N ASP A 275 -14.70 -23.45 17.68
CA ASP A 275 -16.15 -23.26 17.55
C ASP A 275 -16.56 -23.36 16.08
N ALA A 276 -15.80 -22.73 15.19
CA ALA A 276 -16.02 -22.82 13.75
C ALA A 276 -15.84 -24.25 13.20
N LYS A 277 -14.90 -25.04 13.75
CA LYS A 277 -14.72 -26.45 13.38
C LYS A 277 -15.87 -27.31 13.91
N HIS A 278 -16.29 -27.10 15.15
CA HIS A 278 -17.38 -27.81 15.79
C HIS A 278 -18.71 -27.54 15.08
N ARG A 279 -19.05 -26.28 14.84
CA ARG A 279 -20.26 -25.91 14.09
C ARG A 279 -20.32 -26.56 12.71
N ARG A 280 -19.19 -26.64 12.00
CA ARG A 280 -19.12 -27.37 10.72
C ARG A 280 -19.34 -28.88 10.89
N ALA A 281 -18.70 -29.49 11.88
CA ALA A 281 -18.86 -30.91 12.17
C ALA A 281 -20.32 -31.27 12.53
N THR A 282 -21.07 -30.33 13.10
CA THR A 282 -22.50 -30.49 13.44
C THR A 282 -23.45 -29.95 12.36
N GLY A 283 -22.99 -29.69 11.14
CA GLY A 283 -23.83 -29.29 10.00
C GLY A 283 -24.20 -27.81 9.90
N GLY A 284 -23.63 -26.94 10.73
CA GLY A 284 -23.72 -25.48 10.60
C GLY A 284 -22.69 -24.90 9.61
N LEU A 285 -22.73 -23.58 9.40
CA LEU A 285 -21.78 -22.82 8.55
C LEU A 285 -21.67 -23.33 7.11
N GLN A 286 -22.78 -23.84 6.55
CA GLN A 286 -22.84 -24.38 5.17
C GLN A 286 -22.75 -23.29 4.10
N ASP A 287 -23.03 -22.05 4.50
CA ASP A 287 -22.96 -20.84 3.70
C ASP A 287 -21.57 -20.19 3.70
N VAL A 288 -20.60 -20.67 4.49
CA VAL A 288 -19.25 -20.10 4.49
C VAL A 288 -18.49 -20.53 3.22
N GLU A 289 -17.84 -19.59 2.54
CA GLU A 289 -16.93 -19.88 1.42
C GLU A 289 -15.72 -20.68 1.92
N VAL A 290 -15.44 -21.82 1.31
CA VAL A 290 -14.27 -22.65 1.62
C VAL A 290 -13.31 -22.66 0.43
N SER A 291 -12.11 -22.13 0.64
CA SER A 291 -11.06 -21.97 -0.36
C SER A 291 -9.68 -22.04 0.31
N ALA A 292 -8.66 -22.44 -0.44
CA ALA A 292 -7.27 -22.37 0.00
C ALA A 292 -6.74 -20.92 0.07
N GLU A 293 -7.41 -20.00 -0.61
CA GLU A 293 -7.09 -18.58 -0.67
C GLU A 293 -8.31 -17.77 -0.23
N ILE A 294 -8.28 -17.23 0.99
CA ILE A 294 -9.34 -16.41 1.59
C ILE A 294 -8.67 -15.21 2.27
N ASN A 295 -8.67 -14.06 1.60
CA ASN A 295 -8.12 -12.81 2.15
C ASN A 295 -9.13 -12.09 3.07
N ALA A 296 -10.43 -12.33 2.86
CA ALA A 296 -11.55 -11.84 3.66
C ALA A 296 -12.53 -12.98 3.92
N CYS A 297 -13.11 -13.05 5.11
CA CYS A 297 -14.11 -14.07 5.44
C CYS A 297 -15.35 -13.86 4.58
N SER A 298 -15.80 -14.88 3.83
CA SER A 298 -16.96 -14.76 2.95
C SER A 298 -18.07 -15.75 3.31
N VAL A 299 -19.32 -15.30 3.16
CA VAL A 299 -20.52 -16.14 3.26
C VAL A 299 -21.41 -15.96 2.02
N TYR A 300 -22.05 -17.03 1.57
CA TYR A 300 -23.05 -17.02 0.51
C TYR A 300 -24.36 -16.44 1.04
N VAL A 301 -24.87 -15.43 0.34
CA VAL A 301 -26.17 -14.82 0.63
C VAL A 301 -26.98 -14.69 -0.66
N ASP A 302 -28.29 -14.87 -0.57
CA ASP A 302 -29.21 -14.64 -1.67
C ASP A 302 -29.63 -13.17 -1.70
N VAL A 303 -29.37 -12.48 -2.81
CA VAL A 303 -29.71 -11.06 -2.99
C VAL A 303 -30.74 -10.93 -4.11
N ASP A 304 -31.80 -10.16 -3.88
CA ASP A 304 -32.77 -9.78 -4.90
C ASP A 304 -32.25 -8.57 -5.69
N GLU A 305 -32.05 -8.76 -7.00
CA GLU A 305 -31.77 -7.68 -7.93
C GLU A 305 -32.85 -7.63 -9.00
N ASP A 306 -33.64 -6.55 -8.96
CA ASP A 306 -34.71 -6.28 -9.91
C ASP A 306 -35.70 -7.46 -10.06
N GLY A 307 -36.04 -8.12 -8.95
CA GLY A 307 -36.97 -9.25 -8.90
C GLY A 307 -36.34 -10.60 -9.23
N LYS A 308 -35.01 -10.69 -9.29
CA LYS A 308 -34.26 -11.93 -9.49
C LYS A 308 -33.33 -12.17 -8.31
N THR A 309 -33.61 -13.23 -7.57
CA THR A 309 -32.70 -13.72 -6.53
C THR A 309 -31.49 -14.40 -7.17
N ARG A 310 -30.28 -13.92 -6.84
CA ARG A 310 -29.03 -14.59 -7.22
C ARG A 310 -28.06 -14.70 -6.03
N PRO A 311 -27.15 -15.69 -6.04
CA PRO A 311 -26.18 -15.85 -4.97
C PRO A 311 -25.05 -14.81 -5.07
N TRP A 312 -24.72 -14.24 -3.92
CA TRP A 312 -23.61 -13.32 -3.70
C TRP A 312 -22.69 -13.85 -2.61
N LEU A 313 -21.45 -13.39 -2.62
CA LEU A 313 -20.54 -13.49 -1.49
C LEU A 313 -20.57 -12.17 -0.73
N LEU A 314 -20.96 -12.24 0.54
CA LEU A 314 -20.82 -11.18 1.52
C LEU A 314 -19.51 -11.39 2.28
N GLN A 315 -18.64 -10.40 2.24
CA GLN A 315 -17.28 -10.50 2.76
C GLN A 315 -17.06 -9.54 3.93
N PHE A 316 -16.34 -10.04 4.93
CA PHE A 316 -15.94 -9.32 6.12
C PHE A 316 -14.43 -9.39 6.29
N LYS A 317 -13.80 -8.24 6.52
CA LYS A 317 -12.39 -8.18 6.88
C LYS A 317 -12.20 -7.16 7.97
N ASN A 318 -11.38 -7.51 8.95
CA ASN A 318 -10.82 -6.56 9.90
C ASN A 318 -9.31 -6.74 9.98
N GLU A 319 -8.63 -5.64 10.26
CA GLU A 319 -7.19 -5.59 10.50
C GLU A 319 -6.90 -4.68 11.68
N THR A 320 -5.73 -4.87 12.29
CA THR A 320 -5.23 -3.97 13.32
C THR A 320 -3.91 -3.37 12.88
N HIS A 321 -3.66 -2.10 13.22
CA HIS A 321 -2.41 -1.44 12.89
C HIS A 321 -1.81 -0.68 14.08
N ASN A 322 -1.88 -1.32 15.24
CA ASN A 322 -1.57 -0.76 16.56
C ASN A 322 -0.17 -0.14 16.66
N HIS A 323 0.88 -0.89 16.27
CA HIS A 323 2.26 -0.44 16.44
C HIS A 323 2.65 0.69 15.48
N PRO A 324 2.30 0.65 14.18
CA PRO A 324 2.51 1.79 13.30
C PRO A 324 1.75 3.04 13.77
N THR A 325 0.49 2.91 14.18
CA THR A 325 -0.30 4.05 14.71
C THR A 325 0.29 4.64 15.99
N GLU A 326 1.03 3.85 16.77
CA GLU A 326 1.74 4.32 17.96
C GLU A 326 2.91 5.26 17.63
N ILE A 327 3.53 5.07 16.47
CA ILE A 327 4.77 5.73 16.05
C ILE A 327 4.48 6.88 15.07
N GLU A 328 3.58 6.64 14.12
CA GLU A 328 3.13 7.61 13.14
C GLU A 328 1.61 7.43 12.97
N PRO A 329 0.80 8.14 13.77
CA PRO A 329 -0.62 7.85 13.91
C PRO A 329 -1.45 8.02 12.64
N TYR A 330 -1.10 9.00 11.80
CA TYR A 330 -1.88 9.31 10.60
C TYR A 330 -1.72 8.20 9.56
N GLY A 331 -0.49 7.90 9.13
CA GLY A 331 -0.21 6.85 8.17
C GLY A 331 -0.55 5.48 8.75
N GLY A 332 -0.26 5.23 10.03
CA GLY A 332 -0.63 4.00 10.72
C GLY A 332 -2.13 3.67 10.61
N ALA A 333 -3.00 4.62 10.94
CA ALA A 333 -4.45 4.42 10.84
C ALA A 333 -4.97 4.44 9.40
N ALA A 334 -4.39 5.28 8.53
CA ALA A 334 -4.75 5.34 7.11
C ALA A 334 -4.48 3.99 6.41
N THR A 335 -3.30 3.40 6.64
CA THR A 335 -2.95 2.10 6.04
C THR A 335 -3.70 0.94 6.68
N CYS A 336 -4.19 1.07 7.94
CA CYS A 336 -5.04 0.08 8.58
C CYS A 336 -6.33 -0.16 7.78
N ILE A 337 -7.09 0.91 7.53
CA ILE A 337 -8.33 0.79 6.75
C ILE A 337 -8.00 0.48 5.27
N GLY A 338 -6.91 1.03 4.74
CA GLY A 338 -6.45 0.73 3.39
C GLY A 338 -6.12 -0.75 3.15
N GLY A 339 -5.49 -1.42 4.12
CA GLY A 339 -5.23 -2.87 4.09
C GLY A 339 -6.52 -3.67 4.09
N ALA A 340 -7.39 -3.39 5.07
CA ALA A 340 -8.71 -4.02 5.17
C ALA A 340 -9.53 -3.89 3.87
N ILE A 341 -9.47 -2.75 3.17
CA ILE A 341 -10.15 -2.54 1.87
C ILE A 341 -9.56 -3.42 0.76
N ARG A 342 -8.23 -3.54 0.67
CA ARG A 342 -7.57 -4.27 -0.43
C ARG A 342 -7.89 -5.77 -0.42
N ASP A 343 -8.12 -6.34 0.75
CA ASP A 343 -8.35 -7.77 0.88
C ASP A 343 -9.63 -8.25 0.17
N PRO A 344 -10.82 -7.65 0.37
CA PRO A 344 -11.98 -7.96 -0.45
C PRO A 344 -11.81 -7.59 -1.93
N LEU A 345 -11.10 -6.49 -2.25
CA LEU A 345 -10.84 -6.09 -3.65
C LEU A 345 -10.06 -7.17 -4.41
N SER A 346 -9.17 -7.92 -3.74
CA SER A 346 -8.49 -9.07 -4.35
C SER A 346 -9.46 -10.17 -4.81
N GLY A 347 -10.59 -10.32 -4.11
CA GLY A 347 -11.72 -11.16 -4.49
C GLY A 347 -12.69 -10.50 -5.46
N ARG A 348 -12.33 -9.36 -6.07
CA ARG A 348 -13.17 -8.56 -7.00
C ARG A 348 -14.43 -8.00 -6.35
N ALA A 349 -14.47 -7.92 -5.02
CA ALA A 349 -15.62 -7.41 -4.32
C ALA A 349 -15.71 -5.90 -4.35
N TYR A 350 -16.93 -5.39 -4.22
CA TYR A 350 -17.17 -3.98 -4.00
C TYR A 350 -17.24 -3.72 -2.49
N VAL A 351 -16.26 -2.97 -1.96
CA VAL A 351 -16.26 -2.56 -0.55
C VAL A 351 -17.20 -1.37 -0.40
N TYR A 352 -18.27 -1.53 0.38
CA TYR A 352 -19.32 -0.51 0.48
C TYR A 352 -19.50 0.06 1.89
N GLN A 353 -18.91 -0.58 2.90
CA GLN A 353 -18.97 -0.09 4.28
C GLN A 353 -17.62 -0.26 4.97
N ALA A 354 -17.22 0.77 5.72
CA ALA A 354 -16.10 0.73 6.66
C ALA A 354 -16.57 0.94 8.10
N MET A 355 -15.74 0.48 9.04
CA MET A 355 -15.90 0.64 10.48
C MET A 355 -14.53 0.92 11.10
N ARG A 356 -14.52 1.71 12.17
CA ARG A 356 -13.32 2.03 12.94
C ARG A 356 -13.57 1.73 14.42
N ILE A 357 -12.68 0.95 15.02
CA ILE A 357 -12.63 0.77 16.47
C ILE A 357 -11.26 1.21 16.96
N SER A 358 -11.23 2.19 17.84
CA SER A 358 -10.01 2.80 18.36
C SER A 358 -9.95 2.70 19.87
N GLY A 359 -8.77 2.49 20.45
CA GLY A 359 -8.54 2.38 21.88
C GLY A 359 -7.30 3.17 22.30
N SER A 360 -7.45 4.14 23.18
CA SER A 360 -6.34 4.95 23.71
C SER A 360 -6.50 5.19 25.22
N ALA A 361 -5.46 5.71 25.90
CA ALA A 361 -5.66 6.26 27.24
C ALA A 361 -6.26 7.68 27.15
N ASP A 362 -6.50 8.36 28.26
CA ASP A 362 -7.18 9.66 28.24
C ASP A 362 -6.40 10.70 27.39
N PRO A 363 -6.96 11.18 26.25
CA PRO A 363 -6.29 12.11 25.35
C PRO A 363 -6.19 13.52 25.95
N ARG A 364 -6.82 13.76 27.10
CA ARG A 364 -6.75 15.04 27.83
C ARG A 364 -5.61 15.08 28.82
N GLU A 365 -4.86 13.99 28.98
CA GLU A 365 -3.70 13.99 29.87
C GLU A 365 -2.69 15.09 29.47
N PRO A 366 -2.07 15.75 30.46
CA PRO A 366 -1.01 16.71 30.18
C PRO A 366 0.11 16.05 29.37
N TYR A 367 0.71 16.80 28.44
CA TYR A 367 1.84 16.32 27.65
C TYR A 367 3.01 15.85 28.53
N ALA A 368 3.19 16.48 29.69
CA ALA A 368 4.19 16.09 30.68
C ALA A 368 3.98 14.69 31.29
N ALA A 369 2.78 14.09 31.15
CA ALA A 369 2.47 12.74 31.59
C ALA A 369 2.75 11.67 30.51
N THR A 370 3.25 12.08 29.34
CA THR A 370 3.59 11.17 28.24
C THR A 370 4.70 10.20 28.67
N LEU A 371 4.52 8.92 28.35
CA LEU A 371 5.53 7.90 28.63
C LEU A 371 6.82 8.20 27.85
N PRO A 372 8.01 8.01 28.46
CA PRO A 372 9.27 8.20 27.75
C PRO A 372 9.33 7.36 26.46
N GLY A 373 9.66 8.02 25.34
CA GLY A 373 9.75 7.38 24.02
C GLY A 373 8.41 7.17 23.30
N LYS A 374 7.29 7.64 23.87
CA LYS A 374 5.95 7.54 23.27
C LYS A 374 5.47 8.92 22.78
N LEU A 375 4.58 8.92 21.78
CA LEU A 375 3.80 10.10 21.44
C LEU A 375 2.72 10.39 22.52
N PRO A 376 2.37 11.65 22.76
CA PRO A 376 1.27 12.01 23.65
C PRO A 376 -0.06 11.40 23.18
N GLN A 377 -0.93 11.00 24.11
CA GLN A 377 -2.21 10.34 23.79
C GLN A 377 -3.08 11.18 22.85
N ALA A 378 -3.11 12.50 23.06
CA ALA A 378 -3.82 13.44 22.18
C ALA A 378 -3.33 13.38 20.72
N VAL A 379 -2.02 13.27 20.51
CA VAL A 379 -1.41 13.21 19.17
C VAL A 379 -1.81 11.91 18.48
N ILE A 380 -1.77 10.80 19.21
CA ILE A 380 -2.13 9.49 18.68
C ILE A 380 -3.62 9.45 18.32
N ALA A 381 -4.51 9.83 19.26
CA ALA A 381 -5.94 9.77 19.03
C ALA A 381 -6.38 10.67 17.86
N GLU A 382 -5.90 11.91 17.80
CA GLU A 382 -6.26 12.85 16.73
C GLU A 382 -5.65 12.45 15.38
N GLY A 383 -4.37 12.06 15.37
CA GLY A 383 -3.69 11.64 14.16
C GLY A 383 -4.31 10.37 13.58
N ALA A 384 -4.63 9.37 14.42
CA ALA A 384 -5.30 8.15 14.00
C ALA A 384 -6.69 8.42 13.41
N ALA A 385 -7.49 9.28 14.06
CA ALA A 385 -8.80 9.68 13.56
C ALA A 385 -8.71 10.40 12.20
N ALA A 386 -7.72 11.29 12.04
CA ALA A 386 -7.47 12.00 10.78
C ALA A 386 -7.00 11.04 9.67
N GLY A 387 -6.11 10.11 9.99
CA GLY A 387 -5.57 9.10 9.07
C GLY A 387 -6.65 8.17 8.52
N ALA A 388 -7.41 7.55 9.42
CA ALA A 388 -8.51 6.65 9.05
C ALA A 388 -9.58 7.37 8.19
N SER A 389 -9.96 8.58 8.57
CA SER A 389 -10.92 9.40 7.81
C SER A 389 -10.40 9.78 6.44
N SER A 390 -9.13 10.16 6.34
CA SER A 390 -8.52 10.60 5.08
C SER A 390 -8.58 9.50 4.01
N TYR A 391 -8.15 8.28 4.36
CA TYR A 391 -8.10 7.18 3.40
C TYR A 391 -9.51 6.80 2.92
N GLY A 392 -10.46 6.61 3.85
CA GLY A 392 -11.85 6.28 3.54
C GLY A 392 -12.53 7.35 2.66
N ASN A 393 -12.34 8.63 2.97
CA ASN A 393 -12.93 9.72 2.22
C ASN A 393 -12.37 9.82 0.79
N GLN A 394 -11.06 9.67 0.62
CA GLN A 394 -10.41 9.79 -0.69
C GLN A 394 -10.82 8.68 -1.66
N ILE A 395 -11.05 7.47 -1.15
CA ILE A 395 -11.53 6.34 -1.97
C ILE A 395 -13.06 6.31 -2.12
N GLY A 396 -13.78 7.20 -1.43
CA GLY A 396 -15.25 7.27 -1.48
C GLY A 396 -15.97 6.21 -0.64
N LEU A 397 -15.33 5.69 0.41
CA LEU A 397 -15.89 4.67 1.30
C LEU A 397 -16.44 5.29 2.58
N ALA A 398 -17.74 5.11 2.81
CA ALA A 398 -18.39 5.58 4.02
C ALA A 398 -17.98 4.74 5.25
N THR A 399 -17.49 5.40 6.30
CA THR A 399 -17.26 4.78 7.61
C THR A 399 -18.52 4.91 8.45
N GLY A 400 -19.33 3.85 8.49
CA GLY A 400 -20.67 3.87 9.09
C GLY A 400 -20.69 3.63 10.60
N GLN A 401 -19.65 3.03 11.17
CA GLN A 401 -19.54 2.76 12.61
C GLN A 401 -18.18 3.19 13.13
N ILE A 402 -18.18 4.04 14.15
CA ILE A 402 -16.97 4.50 14.83
C ILE A 402 -17.18 4.28 16.33
N VAL A 403 -16.25 3.55 16.96
CA VAL A 403 -16.25 3.32 18.41
C VAL A 403 -14.89 3.67 18.96
N GLU A 404 -14.85 4.50 20.00
CA GLU A 404 -13.62 4.86 20.70
C GLU A 404 -13.69 4.44 22.17
N TYR A 405 -12.68 3.70 22.61
CA TYR A 405 -12.51 3.28 23.99
C TYR A 405 -11.36 4.06 24.63
N TYR A 406 -11.63 4.66 25.77
CA TYR A 406 -10.62 5.37 26.57
C TYR A 406 -10.38 4.61 27.87
N HIS A 407 -9.21 4.00 28.02
CA HIS A 407 -8.88 3.16 29.18
C HIS A 407 -7.36 3.12 29.42
N GLU A 408 -6.94 3.14 30.69
CA GLU A 408 -5.51 3.09 31.08
C GLU A 408 -4.75 1.90 30.50
N GLY A 409 -5.43 0.78 30.26
CA GLY A 409 -4.86 -0.41 29.60
C GLY A 409 -4.31 -0.14 28.20
N PHE A 410 -4.78 0.90 27.50
CA PHE A 410 -4.25 1.32 26.19
C PHE A 410 -3.11 2.34 26.30
N LYS A 411 -2.72 2.75 27.52
CA LYS A 411 -1.69 3.77 27.72
C LYS A 411 -0.35 3.34 27.14
N ALA A 412 0.00 2.07 27.29
CA ALA A 412 1.24 1.52 26.72
C ALA A 412 1.15 1.39 25.19
N LYS A 413 -0.02 1.03 24.65
CA LYS A 413 -0.20 0.76 23.23
C LYS A 413 -1.62 1.06 22.77
N HIS A 414 -1.73 1.93 21.78
CA HIS A 414 -2.97 2.26 21.09
C HIS A 414 -3.52 1.04 20.35
N MET A 415 -4.84 0.91 20.31
CA MET A 415 -5.55 -0.07 19.50
C MET A 415 -6.18 0.67 18.32
N GLU A 416 -5.83 0.28 17.09
CA GLU A 416 -6.45 0.82 15.88
C GLU A 416 -6.92 -0.36 15.05
N VAL A 417 -8.23 -0.47 14.87
CA VAL A 417 -8.88 -1.54 14.11
C VAL A 417 -9.69 -0.92 12.98
N GLY A 418 -9.36 -1.30 11.76
CA GLY A 418 -10.16 -1.04 10.57
C GLY A 418 -10.93 -2.29 10.20
N ALA A 419 -12.23 -2.15 9.93
CA ALA A 419 -13.04 -3.25 9.42
C ALA A 419 -13.89 -2.81 8.24
N VAL A 420 -14.16 -3.74 7.33
CA VAL A 420 -14.92 -3.49 6.11
C VAL A 420 -15.92 -4.60 5.83
N VAL A 421 -16.98 -4.21 5.13
CA VAL A 421 -17.93 -5.13 4.52
C VAL A 421 -17.92 -4.90 3.02
N ALA A 422 -17.87 -6.00 2.28
CA ALA A 422 -17.87 -5.98 0.83
C ALA A 422 -18.82 -7.04 0.28
N ALA A 423 -19.24 -6.88 -0.97
CA ALA A 423 -20.11 -7.84 -1.62
C ALA A 423 -19.74 -8.02 -3.09
N VAL A 424 -19.97 -9.23 -3.60
CA VAL A 424 -19.73 -9.58 -5.00
C VAL A 424 -20.68 -10.68 -5.47
N PRO A 425 -21.21 -10.62 -6.70
CA PRO A 425 -21.92 -11.76 -7.28
C PRO A 425 -21.02 -13.00 -7.24
N ALA A 426 -21.52 -14.12 -6.73
CA ALA A 426 -20.70 -15.31 -6.49
C ALA A 426 -19.99 -15.80 -7.77
N GLU A 427 -20.64 -15.64 -8.92
CA GLU A 427 -20.12 -16.00 -10.25
C GLU A 427 -18.87 -15.22 -10.68
N ASN A 428 -18.62 -14.05 -10.09
CA ASN A 428 -17.47 -13.21 -10.43
C ASN A 428 -16.19 -13.62 -9.71
N VAL A 429 -16.32 -14.42 -8.64
CA VAL A 429 -15.20 -14.91 -7.84
C VAL A 429 -14.81 -16.30 -8.33
N ARG A 430 -13.52 -16.47 -8.65
CA ARG A 430 -12.95 -17.75 -9.04
C ARG A 430 -11.80 -18.08 -8.09
N ARG A 431 -11.92 -19.21 -7.40
CA ARG A 431 -10.92 -19.75 -6.46
C ARG A 431 -10.18 -20.93 -7.09
N ASP A 432 -9.72 -20.72 -8.33
CA ASP A 432 -8.95 -21.72 -9.05
C ASP A 432 -7.52 -21.71 -8.50
N THR A 433 -6.91 -22.90 -8.33
CA THR A 433 -5.49 -23.01 -7.97
C THR A 433 -4.65 -22.96 -9.23
N PRO A 434 -3.58 -22.13 -9.29
CA PRO A 434 -2.66 -22.12 -10.43
C PRO A 434 -2.16 -23.53 -10.75
N GLN A 435 -2.33 -23.97 -11.99
CA GLN A 435 -1.87 -25.25 -12.49
C GLN A 435 -0.60 -25.09 -13.34
N ALA A 436 0.23 -26.13 -13.33
CA ALA A 436 1.35 -26.18 -14.26
C ALA A 436 0.85 -26.09 -15.71
N GLY A 437 1.31 -25.07 -16.44
CA GLY A 437 0.91 -24.82 -17.82
C GLY A 437 -0.14 -23.73 -18.02
N ASP A 438 -0.66 -23.13 -16.94
CA ASP A 438 -1.47 -21.92 -17.00
C ASP A 438 -0.71 -20.75 -17.63
N ALA A 439 -1.45 -19.83 -18.24
CA ALA A 439 -0.87 -18.60 -18.75
C ALA A 439 -0.49 -17.68 -17.59
N THR A 440 0.71 -17.10 -17.65
CA THR A 440 1.24 -16.19 -16.64
C THR A 440 2.20 -15.16 -17.22
N LEU A 441 2.52 -14.16 -16.42
CA LEU A 441 3.61 -13.22 -16.67
C LEU A 441 4.81 -13.61 -15.82
N THR A 442 5.99 -13.53 -16.41
CA THR A 442 7.24 -13.84 -15.70
C THR A 442 8.36 -12.90 -16.14
N HIS A 443 9.56 -13.12 -15.60
CA HIS A 443 10.73 -12.30 -15.85
C HIS A 443 11.07 -12.24 -17.35
N ASN A 444 11.42 -11.03 -17.80
CA ASN A 444 11.90 -10.79 -19.15
C ASN A 444 13.15 -11.62 -19.43
N ARG A 445 13.30 -12.15 -20.65
CA ARG A 445 14.50 -12.94 -21.00
C ARG A 445 15.80 -12.13 -20.96
N ILE A 446 15.72 -10.81 -21.09
CA ILE A 446 16.89 -9.92 -21.03
C ILE A 446 17.42 -9.73 -19.60
N GLY A 447 16.68 -10.15 -18.57
CA GLY A 447 17.12 -10.10 -17.17
C GLY A 447 17.32 -8.70 -16.60
N ARG A 448 16.76 -7.67 -17.24
CA ARG A 448 16.84 -6.26 -16.81
C ARG A 448 15.61 -5.47 -17.25
N HIS A 449 15.47 -4.26 -16.70
CA HIS A 449 14.44 -3.30 -17.09
C HIS A 449 14.50 -2.98 -18.59
N ILE A 450 13.34 -2.95 -19.23
CA ILE A 450 13.16 -2.58 -20.64
C ILE A 450 12.58 -1.17 -20.65
N ALA A 451 13.28 -0.22 -21.28
CA ALA A 451 12.81 1.15 -21.50
C ALA A 451 13.00 1.52 -22.97
N ARG A 452 11.98 1.28 -23.82
CA ARG A 452 12.04 1.54 -25.27
C ARG A 452 10.66 1.51 -25.93
N VAL A 453 10.61 1.95 -27.19
CA VAL A 453 9.48 1.71 -28.09
C VAL A 453 9.64 0.34 -28.77
N ALA A 454 8.54 -0.38 -28.93
CA ALA A 454 8.45 -1.55 -29.81
C ALA A 454 7.17 -1.49 -30.65
N THR A 455 7.26 -2.00 -31.88
CA THR A 455 6.11 -2.10 -32.78
C THR A 455 5.28 -3.33 -32.41
N THR A 456 3.98 -3.16 -32.30
CA THR A 456 2.99 -4.21 -32.13
C THR A 456 2.02 -4.21 -33.30
N VAL A 457 1.41 -5.35 -33.62
CA VAL A 457 0.37 -5.48 -34.63
C VAL A 457 -0.89 -6.04 -34.04
N VAL A 458 -2.03 -5.57 -34.53
CA VAL A 458 -3.35 -6.08 -34.18
C VAL A 458 -3.53 -7.47 -34.79
N ALA A 459 -3.53 -8.49 -33.94
CA ALA A 459 -3.77 -9.87 -34.36
C ALA A 459 -5.27 -10.20 -34.43
N ASN A 460 -6.08 -9.55 -33.60
CA ASN A 460 -7.54 -9.68 -33.58
C ASN A 460 -8.17 -8.42 -32.99
N ASN A 461 -9.35 -8.00 -33.47
CA ASN A 461 -10.06 -6.80 -33.04
C ASN A 461 -11.51 -7.04 -32.56
N HIS A 462 -11.88 -8.25 -32.14
CA HIS A 462 -13.23 -8.56 -31.63
C HIS A 462 -13.60 -7.87 -30.30
N SER A 463 -12.64 -7.21 -29.65
CA SER A 463 -12.84 -6.52 -28.39
C SER A 463 -13.33 -5.09 -28.61
N PRO A 464 -14.24 -4.55 -27.78
CA PRO A 464 -14.64 -3.15 -27.85
C PRO A 464 -13.47 -2.16 -27.70
N TRP A 465 -12.42 -2.56 -26.97
CA TRP A 465 -11.18 -1.78 -26.84
C TRP A 465 -10.43 -1.61 -28.16
N LEU A 466 -10.69 -2.47 -29.15
CA LEU A 466 -10.03 -2.47 -30.46
C LEU A 466 -10.99 -2.07 -31.58
N ALA A 467 -12.15 -1.49 -31.26
CA ALA A 467 -13.18 -1.12 -32.24
C ALA A 467 -12.69 -0.12 -33.31
N ASP A 468 -11.71 0.72 -32.96
CA ASP A 468 -11.08 1.68 -33.87
C ASP A 468 -9.77 1.14 -34.50
N CYS A 469 -9.52 -0.17 -34.45
CA CYS A 469 -8.32 -0.81 -34.99
C CYS A 469 -8.64 -1.86 -36.08
N GLN A 470 -7.76 -2.02 -37.06
CA GLN A 470 -7.86 -3.04 -38.10
C GLN A 470 -6.89 -4.20 -37.87
N ILE A 471 -7.28 -5.42 -38.24
CA ILE A 471 -6.36 -6.58 -38.19
C ILE A 471 -5.17 -6.33 -39.13
N GLY A 472 -3.95 -6.54 -38.62
CA GLY A 472 -2.70 -6.25 -39.31
C GLY A 472 -2.23 -4.80 -39.18
N GLU A 473 -3.04 -3.91 -38.58
CA GLU A 473 -2.61 -2.55 -38.26
C GLU A 473 -1.47 -2.58 -37.24
N ALA A 474 -0.44 -1.78 -37.50
CA ALA A 474 0.73 -1.68 -36.65
C ALA A 474 0.69 -0.42 -35.82
N HIS A 475 1.07 -0.54 -34.55
CA HIS A 475 1.20 0.55 -33.61
C HIS A 475 2.56 0.52 -32.93
N ASP A 476 3.08 1.69 -32.60
CA ASP A 476 4.29 1.83 -31.80
C ASP A 476 3.88 2.07 -30.35
N VAL A 477 4.43 1.26 -29.43
CA VAL A 477 4.01 1.27 -28.02
C VAL A 477 5.22 1.40 -27.11
N ASN A 478 5.06 2.19 -26.04
CA ASN A 478 6.09 2.40 -25.03
C ASN A 478 6.17 1.20 -24.06
N PHE A 479 7.38 0.76 -23.74
CA PHE A 479 7.65 -0.30 -22.75
C PHE A 479 8.61 0.21 -21.68
N SER A 480 8.28 -0.03 -20.41
CA SER A 480 9.02 0.46 -19.24
C SER A 480 8.84 -0.45 -18.03
N HIS A 481 9.35 -1.67 -18.07
CA HIS A 481 9.13 -2.66 -17.01
C HIS A 481 10.27 -3.71 -16.92
N GLY A 482 10.43 -4.34 -15.75
CA GLY A 482 11.39 -5.44 -15.49
C GLY A 482 10.83 -6.85 -15.69
N GLU A 483 9.50 -6.98 -15.64
CA GLU A 483 8.74 -8.23 -15.76
C GLU A 483 7.58 -8.04 -16.75
N GLY A 484 7.06 -9.10 -17.35
CA GLY A 484 6.02 -8.95 -18.38
C GLY A 484 6.13 -9.90 -19.57
N ARG A 485 6.94 -10.96 -19.44
CA ARG A 485 7.03 -12.01 -20.46
C ARG A 485 5.81 -12.91 -20.35
N PHE A 486 4.98 -12.94 -21.40
CA PHE A 486 3.87 -13.88 -21.49
C PHE A 486 4.40 -15.30 -21.70
N ALA A 487 4.01 -16.20 -20.81
CA ALA A 487 4.33 -17.63 -20.86
C ALA A 487 3.06 -18.46 -20.65
N ALA A 488 2.92 -19.56 -21.39
CA ALA A 488 1.79 -20.46 -21.33
C ALA A 488 2.18 -21.81 -21.93
N SER A 489 1.41 -22.87 -21.64
CA SER A 489 1.56 -24.16 -22.33
C SER A 489 1.07 -24.11 -23.79
N ASP A 490 1.54 -25.05 -24.61
CA ASP A 490 1.11 -25.19 -26.01
C ASP A 490 -0.41 -25.38 -26.15
N ALA A 491 -1.04 -26.07 -25.20
CA ALA A 491 -2.48 -26.29 -25.19
C ALA A 491 -3.25 -24.99 -24.97
N VAL A 492 -2.80 -24.16 -24.02
CA VAL A 492 -3.37 -22.83 -23.76
C VAL A 492 -3.16 -21.91 -24.95
N LEU A 493 -1.96 -21.89 -25.53
CA LEU A 493 -1.66 -21.10 -26.73
C LEU A 493 -2.57 -21.46 -27.91
N LYS A 494 -2.75 -22.76 -28.19
CA LYS A 494 -3.69 -23.23 -29.23
C LYS A 494 -5.12 -22.78 -28.95
N THR A 495 -5.53 -22.76 -27.69
CA THR A 495 -6.88 -22.33 -27.28
C THR A 495 -7.06 -20.83 -27.49
N LEU A 496 -6.10 -20.01 -27.06
CA LEU A 496 -6.10 -18.56 -27.28
C LEU A 496 -6.16 -18.21 -28.77
N ILE A 497 -5.36 -18.90 -29.59
CA ILE A 497 -5.38 -18.73 -31.06
C ILE A 497 -6.74 -19.11 -31.63
N LYS A 498 -7.26 -20.30 -31.28
CA LYS A 498 -8.55 -20.80 -31.77
C LYS A 498 -9.70 -19.85 -31.43
N ASN A 499 -9.69 -19.28 -30.23
CA ASN A 499 -10.71 -18.36 -29.75
C ASN A 499 -10.50 -16.92 -30.22
N GLY A 500 -9.43 -16.63 -30.97
CA GLY A 500 -9.11 -15.27 -31.41
C GLY A 500 -8.72 -14.31 -30.27
N GLN A 501 -8.25 -14.83 -29.14
CA GLN A 501 -7.96 -14.06 -27.93
C GLN A 501 -6.59 -13.37 -27.94
N ILE A 502 -5.77 -13.55 -28.97
CA ILE A 502 -4.53 -12.80 -29.13
C ILE A 502 -4.90 -11.46 -29.79
N ALA A 503 -4.83 -10.38 -29.00
CA ALA A 503 -5.18 -9.04 -29.46
C ALA A 503 -4.00 -8.39 -30.19
N PHE A 504 -2.80 -8.51 -29.61
CA PHE A 504 -1.60 -7.85 -30.12
C PHE A 504 -0.39 -8.76 -30.12
N GLN A 505 0.47 -8.59 -31.13
CA GLN A 505 1.75 -9.27 -31.22
C GLN A 505 2.89 -8.28 -31.46
N TYR A 506 4.04 -8.49 -30.82
CA TYR A 506 5.30 -7.81 -31.15
C TYR A 506 5.69 -8.12 -32.59
N ALA A 507 6.03 -7.09 -33.36
CA ALA A 507 6.31 -7.21 -34.78
C ALA A 507 7.61 -6.53 -35.19
N SER A 508 8.16 -6.94 -36.33
CA SER A 508 9.26 -6.19 -36.92
C SER A 508 8.75 -4.88 -37.52
N PRO A 509 9.44 -3.74 -37.29
CA PRO A 509 9.02 -2.47 -37.87
C PRO A 509 9.19 -2.43 -39.41
N SER A 510 9.99 -3.32 -40.01
CA SER A 510 10.27 -3.31 -41.44
C SER A 510 9.23 -4.04 -42.29
N ASP A 511 8.67 -5.14 -41.79
CA ASP A 511 7.71 -5.98 -42.54
C ASP A 511 6.34 -6.10 -41.84
N LEU A 512 6.21 -5.54 -40.63
CA LEU A 512 5.01 -5.57 -39.80
C LEU A 512 4.50 -7.00 -39.51
N MET A 513 5.40 -7.99 -39.55
CA MET A 513 5.06 -9.37 -39.21
C MET A 513 5.44 -9.67 -37.76
N PRO A 514 4.63 -10.48 -37.03
CA PRO A 514 4.97 -10.95 -35.69
C PRO A 514 6.39 -11.55 -35.62
N SER A 515 7.17 -11.15 -34.63
CA SER A 515 8.60 -11.47 -34.58
C SER A 515 9.05 -11.95 -33.21
N MET A 516 9.68 -13.12 -33.16
CA MET A 516 10.33 -13.65 -31.96
C MET A 516 11.76 -13.14 -31.76
N LYS A 517 12.26 -12.29 -32.66
CA LYS A 517 13.61 -11.74 -32.55
C LYS A 517 13.69 -10.82 -31.32
N PRO A 518 14.73 -10.92 -30.47
CA PRO A 518 14.84 -10.09 -29.27
C PRO A 518 14.83 -8.58 -29.53
N GLN A 519 15.20 -8.13 -30.74
CA GLN A 519 15.14 -6.71 -31.09
C GLN A 519 13.70 -6.18 -31.17
N HIS A 520 12.72 -7.04 -31.46
CA HIS A 520 11.31 -6.68 -31.69
C HIS A 520 10.40 -7.16 -30.56
N ASN A 521 10.71 -8.30 -29.94
CA ASN A 521 10.03 -8.86 -28.78
C ASN A 521 10.97 -8.77 -27.56
N PRO A 522 11.07 -7.59 -26.92
CA PRO A 522 12.10 -7.31 -25.93
C PRO A 522 11.90 -8.10 -24.61
N ASN A 523 10.65 -8.49 -24.31
CA ASN A 523 10.31 -9.28 -23.13
C ASN A 523 10.59 -10.78 -23.34
N GLY A 524 10.61 -11.20 -24.61
CA GLY A 524 10.73 -12.60 -25.01
C GLY A 524 9.44 -13.41 -24.84
N SER A 525 8.28 -12.76 -24.98
CA SER A 525 6.95 -13.40 -24.85
C SER A 525 6.75 -14.49 -25.90
N LEU A 526 6.09 -15.60 -25.52
CA LEU A 526 5.78 -16.69 -26.44
C LEU A 526 4.85 -16.21 -27.57
N HIS A 527 5.04 -16.74 -28.78
CA HIS A 527 4.30 -16.35 -30.00
C HIS A 527 4.25 -14.85 -30.27
N ALA A 528 5.23 -14.11 -29.76
CA ALA A 528 5.29 -12.66 -29.79
C ALA A 528 4.03 -12.01 -29.16
N ILE A 529 3.32 -12.70 -28.26
CA ILE A 529 2.10 -12.16 -27.65
C ILE A 529 2.43 -10.95 -26.78
N GLU A 530 1.77 -9.84 -27.07
CA GLU A 530 1.87 -8.60 -26.30
C GLU A 530 0.59 -8.33 -25.51
N GLY A 531 -0.57 -8.68 -26.05
CA GLY A 531 -1.85 -8.53 -25.37
C GLY A 531 -2.85 -9.61 -25.75
N ILE A 532 -3.72 -9.92 -24.79
CA ILE A 532 -4.80 -10.91 -24.91
C ILE A 532 -6.12 -10.32 -24.44
N THR A 533 -7.23 -10.93 -24.87
CA THR A 533 -8.57 -10.58 -24.40
C THR A 533 -9.20 -11.72 -23.62
N SER A 534 -10.17 -11.38 -22.76
CA SER A 534 -11.12 -12.38 -22.27
C SER A 534 -11.92 -12.97 -23.44
N ILE A 535 -12.48 -14.16 -23.26
CA ILE A 535 -13.27 -14.84 -24.30
C ILE A 535 -14.46 -14.02 -24.80
N CYS A 536 -15.02 -13.15 -23.96
CA CYS A 536 -16.11 -12.24 -24.32
C CYS A 536 -15.63 -10.89 -24.88
N GLY A 537 -14.31 -10.69 -25.01
CA GLY A 537 -13.70 -9.47 -25.54
C GLY A 537 -13.72 -8.24 -24.62
N ARG A 538 -14.46 -8.27 -23.51
CA ARG A 538 -14.66 -7.09 -22.64
C ARG A 538 -13.43 -6.69 -21.81
N ILE A 539 -12.55 -7.64 -21.53
CA ILE A 539 -11.32 -7.39 -20.77
C ILE A 539 -10.16 -7.51 -21.75
N LEU A 540 -9.34 -6.46 -21.83
CA LEU A 540 -8.08 -6.43 -22.56
C LEU A 540 -6.93 -6.41 -21.54
N GLY A 541 -6.09 -7.43 -21.56
CA GLY A 541 -4.84 -7.45 -20.81
C GLY A 541 -3.67 -7.29 -21.77
N LYS A 542 -2.78 -6.33 -21.52
CA LYS A 542 -1.62 -6.08 -22.40
C LYS A 542 -0.41 -5.56 -21.63
N MET A 543 0.75 -5.63 -22.25
CA MET A 543 2.03 -5.26 -21.63
C MET A 543 2.48 -3.84 -21.94
N GLY A 544 2.23 -3.39 -23.16
CA GLY A 544 2.66 -2.10 -23.68
C GLY A 544 1.81 -0.98 -23.12
N HIS A 545 2.48 0.13 -22.83
CA HIS A 545 1.92 1.31 -22.20
C HIS A 545 1.33 2.27 -23.23
N SER A 546 0.17 1.92 -23.80
CA SER A 546 -0.54 2.78 -24.75
C SER A 546 -1.01 4.08 -24.11
N GLU A 547 -1.19 4.10 -22.78
CA GLU A 547 -1.48 5.28 -21.97
C GLU A 547 -0.32 6.29 -21.90
N ARG A 548 0.91 5.88 -22.26
CA ARG A 548 2.08 6.78 -22.30
C ARG A 548 2.22 7.51 -23.64
N HIS A 549 1.26 7.32 -24.56
CA HIS A 549 1.18 8.17 -25.74
C HIS A 549 0.46 9.47 -25.37
N GLN A 550 1.15 10.60 -25.53
CA GLN A 550 0.66 11.94 -25.26
C GLN A 550 0.94 12.83 -26.48
N PRO A 551 0.15 13.89 -26.71
CA PRO A 551 0.47 14.89 -27.73
C PRO A 551 1.91 15.37 -27.55
N PHE A 552 2.75 15.24 -28.59
CA PHE A 552 4.17 15.64 -28.58
C PHE A 552 5.14 14.77 -27.75
N GLY A 553 4.67 13.78 -26.99
CA GLY A 553 5.53 12.91 -26.17
C GLY A 553 6.51 12.00 -26.94
N GLN A 554 6.32 11.85 -28.25
CA GLN A 554 7.19 11.04 -29.12
C GLN A 554 7.83 11.84 -30.27
N GLN A 555 8.08 13.15 -30.08
CA GLN A 555 8.71 14.01 -31.10
C GLN A 555 10.05 13.48 -31.63
N ASN A 556 10.81 12.74 -30.80
CA ASN A 556 12.09 12.14 -31.19
C ASN A 556 11.94 10.77 -31.89
N TYR A 557 10.71 10.27 -32.05
CA TYR A 557 10.40 9.03 -32.76
C TYR A 557 9.55 9.38 -33.99
N PRO A 558 10.18 9.56 -35.17
CA PRO A 558 9.45 9.91 -36.38
C PRO A 558 8.41 8.83 -36.72
N ASP A 559 7.26 9.25 -37.23
CA ASP A 559 6.17 8.39 -37.70
C ASP A 559 5.60 7.42 -36.64
N PHE A 560 5.54 7.86 -35.37
CA PHE A 560 4.96 7.08 -34.27
C PHE A 560 3.48 6.75 -34.52
N ARG A 561 3.15 5.46 -34.63
CA ARG A 561 1.78 4.98 -34.87
C ARG A 561 1.03 4.80 -33.55
N ALA A 562 0.27 5.80 -33.15
CA ALA A 562 -0.53 5.76 -31.92
C ALA A 562 -1.56 4.63 -31.91
N GLN A 563 -1.81 4.05 -30.73
CA GLN A 563 -2.80 2.99 -30.54
C GLN A 563 -4.08 3.53 -29.88
N PRO A 564 -5.23 3.55 -30.57
CA PRO A 564 -6.43 4.27 -30.12
C PRO A 564 -7.29 3.53 -29.08
N ILE A 565 -6.72 2.57 -28.34
CA ILE A 565 -7.49 1.63 -27.51
C ILE A 565 -8.25 2.30 -26.34
N ILE A 566 -7.70 3.38 -25.77
CA ILE A 566 -8.35 4.11 -24.67
C ILE A 566 -9.56 4.88 -25.19
N ALA A 567 -9.41 5.56 -26.33
CA ALA A 567 -10.52 6.28 -26.96
C ALA A 567 -11.64 5.32 -27.39
N ALA A 568 -11.28 4.17 -27.98
CA ALA A 568 -12.23 3.11 -28.33
C ALA A 568 -12.95 2.55 -27.11
N GLY A 569 -12.22 2.28 -26.02
CA GLY A 569 -12.80 1.86 -24.73
C GLY A 569 -13.83 2.87 -24.20
N ILE A 570 -13.47 4.16 -24.14
CA ILE A 570 -14.38 5.22 -23.67
C ILE A 570 -15.66 5.27 -24.51
N LYS A 571 -15.55 5.13 -25.84
CA LYS A 571 -16.74 5.09 -26.73
C LYS A 571 -17.64 3.89 -26.45
N ALA A 572 -17.07 2.74 -26.08
CA ALA A 572 -17.82 1.52 -25.82
C ALA A 572 -18.54 1.50 -24.46
N PHE A 573 -18.05 2.28 -23.49
CA PHE A 573 -18.63 2.38 -22.13
C PHE A 573 -19.50 3.63 -21.92
N LYS A 574 -19.58 4.53 -22.90
CA LYS A 574 -20.61 5.58 -23.00
C LYS A 574 -21.87 5.03 -23.64
#